data_AF-A0A7V9I700-F1
#
_entry.id   AF-A0A7V9I700-F1
#
_cell.length_a   1.000
_cell.length_b   1.000
_cell.length_c   1.000
_cell.angle_alpha   90.00
_cell.angle_beta   90.00
_cell.angle_gamma   90.00
#
_symmetry.space_group_name_H-M   'P 1'
#
loop_
_entity.id
_entity.type
_entity.pdbx_description
1 polymer ?
#
loop_
_entity_poly.entity_id
_entity_poly.type
_entity_poly.pdbx_seq_one_letter_code
_entity_poly.pdbx_strand_id
1 'polypeptide(L)'
;MSATEISAALVKELRDETGAGMMDCKRALQETAGDLDAAKRLLRERGMAEAGKRAGRETTEGIVLARLDGQYGTIVAVGCETEPVSKNEEFLAFAQQVLKSVERDGPEAAEELEGQRVELVGKIGENVAIRGSTRYDQEGDETIAAYVHPPANKIGVLVKVRGSADAARQLAMHISFAAPRFLTRDEVPAEEVENERSIYEKLGDVQSKPEEVRSKIVEGMLSKRFFGQSVLTDQEWIHESGKTVGKALGEQDVEVLAFQRYALGG
;
A
#
# COMPACT_ATOMS: atom_id res chain seq x y z
N MET A 1 -33.07 -29.16 -28.41
CA MET A 1 -31.91 -29.68 -27.68
C MET A 1 -32.32 -29.82 -26.23
N SER A 2 -32.24 -31.03 -25.66
CA SER A 2 -32.60 -31.27 -24.25
C SER A 2 -31.59 -30.51 -23.39
N ALA A 3 -32.05 -29.60 -22.54
CA ALA A 3 -31.17 -28.98 -21.55
C ALA A 3 -30.68 -30.09 -20.62
N THR A 4 -29.37 -30.31 -20.54
CA THR A 4 -28.79 -31.27 -19.59
C THR A 4 -29.25 -30.89 -18.19
N GLU A 5 -29.96 -31.79 -17.52
CA GLU A 5 -30.51 -31.54 -16.19
C GLU A 5 -29.38 -31.59 -15.17
N ILE A 6 -28.93 -30.42 -14.70
CA ILE A 6 -27.84 -30.31 -13.73
C ILE A 6 -28.40 -30.48 -12.32
N SER A 7 -27.96 -31.52 -11.63
CA SER A 7 -28.41 -31.81 -10.26
C SER A 7 -27.87 -30.78 -9.26
N ALA A 8 -28.66 -30.48 -8.23
CA ALA A 8 -28.24 -29.55 -7.16
C ALA A 8 -26.99 -30.06 -6.41
N ALA A 9 -26.81 -31.38 -6.32
CA ALA A 9 -25.63 -31.99 -5.73
C ALA A 9 -24.36 -31.67 -6.54
N LEU A 10 -24.44 -31.76 -7.87
CA LEU A 10 -23.32 -31.47 -8.76
C LEU A 10 -22.93 -29.98 -8.74
N VAL A 11 -23.92 -29.09 -8.67
CA VAL A 11 -23.67 -27.65 -8.49
C VAL A 11 -22.97 -27.38 -7.16
N LYS A 12 -23.43 -28.05 -6.08
CA LYS A 12 -22.83 -27.91 -4.75
C LYS A 12 -21.39 -28.44 -4.74
N GLU A 13 -21.14 -29.59 -5.34
CA GLU A 13 -19.79 -30.17 -5.47
C GLU A 13 -18.83 -29.21 -6.17
N LEU A 14 -19.21 -28.70 -7.35
CA LEU A 14 -18.39 -27.73 -8.06
C LEU A 14 -18.15 -26.45 -7.25
N ARG A 15 -19.17 -25.97 -6.53
CA ARG A 15 -19.05 -24.80 -5.65
C ARG A 15 -18.09 -25.06 -4.49
N ASP A 16 -18.20 -26.22 -3.84
CA ASP A 16 -17.38 -26.56 -2.69
C ASP A 16 -15.89 -26.73 -3.11
N GLU A 17 -15.64 -27.21 -4.34
CA GLU A 17 -14.28 -27.33 -4.89
C GLU A 17 -13.69 -26.01 -5.42
N THR A 18 -14.52 -25.11 -5.97
CA THR A 18 -14.03 -23.90 -6.65
C THR A 18 -14.23 -22.61 -5.87
N GLY A 19 -15.15 -22.60 -4.89
CA GLY A 19 -15.60 -21.41 -4.17
C GLY A 19 -16.43 -20.42 -5.00
N ALA A 20 -16.73 -20.71 -6.27
CA ALA A 20 -17.46 -19.79 -7.14
C ALA A 20 -18.94 -19.63 -6.74
N GLY A 21 -19.58 -18.56 -7.23
CA GLY A 21 -21.00 -18.29 -7.00
C GLY A 21 -21.90 -19.47 -7.42
N MET A 22 -22.96 -19.74 -6.65
CA MET A 22 -23.86 -20.88 -6.90
C MET A 22 -24.43 -20.89 -8.33
N MET A 23 -24.81 -19.71 -8.84
CA MET A 23 -25.34 -19.57 -10.19
C MET A 23 -24.26 -19.66 -11.27
N ASP A 24 -23.03 -19.28 -10.96
CA ASP A 24 -21.89 -19.43 -11.87
C ASP A 24 -21.54 -20.90 -12.04
N CYS A 25 -21.50 -21.65 -10.93
CA CYS A 25 -21.32 -23.10 -10.94
C CYS A 25 -22.42 -23.79 -11.78
N LYS A 26 -23.69 -23.42 -11.55
CA LYS A 26 -24.81 -23.99 -12.31
C LYS A 26 -24.70 -23.69 -13.81
N ARG A 27 -24.39 -22.44 -14.18
CA ARG A 27 -24.22 -22.04 -15.59
C ARG A 27 -23.04 -22.74 -16.25
N ALA A 28 -21.89 -22.82 -15.55
CA ALA A 28 -20.72 -23.53 -16.06
C ALA A 28 -21.04 -24.99 -16.34
N LEU A 29 -21.69 -25.69 -15.40
CA LEU A 29 -22.13 -27.07 -15.60
C LEU A 29 -23.13 -27.23 -16.75
N GLN A 30 -24.04 -26.27 -16.93
CA GLN A 30 -24.97 -26.31 -18.07
C GLN A 30 -24.24 -26.19 -19.41
N GLU A 31 -23.24 -25.32 -19.50
CA GLU A 31 -22.45 -25.08 -20.71
C GLU A 31 -21.46 -26.21 -21.02
N THR A 32 -21.00 -26.92 -19.99
CA THR A 32 -20.11 -28.07 -20.13
C THR A 32 -20.85 -29.40 -20.08
N ALA A 33 -22.18 -29.37 -20.21
CA ALA A 33 -23.04 -30.55 -20.19
C ALA A 33 -22.81 -31.48 -18.97
N GLY A 34 -22.51 -30.89 -17.82
CA GLY A 34 -22.28 -31.59 -16.54
C GLY A 34 -20.85 -32.08 -16.33
N ASP A 35 -19.93 -31.83 -17.25
CA ASP A 35 -18.51 -32.16 -17.07
C ASP A 35 -17.89 -31.21 -16.03
N LEU A 36 -17.53 -31.78 -14.86
CA LEU A 36 -16.94 -31.05 -13.73
C LEU A 36 -15.58 -30.44 -14.08
N ASP A 37 -14.69 -31.19 -14.74
CA ASP A 37 -13.35 -30.69 -15.05
C ASP A 37 -13.40 -29.60 -16.11
N ALA A 38 -14.27 -29.75 -17.10
CA ALA A 38 -14.54 -28.68 -18.05
C ALA A 38 -15.18 -27.47 -17.37
N ALA A 39 -16.11 -27.66 -16.43
CA ALA A 39 -16.75 -26.56 -15.69
C ALA A 39 -15.74 -25.80 -14.83
N LYS A 40 -14.81 -26.50 -14.16
CA LYS A 40 -13.69 -25.89 -13.42
C LYS A 40 -12.81 -25.03 -14.31
N ARG A 41 -12.43 -25.53 -15.49
CA ARG A 41 -11.64 -24.77 -16.47
C ARG A 41 -12.40 -23.51 -16.93
N LEU A 42 -13.68 -23.65 -17.26
CA LEU A 42 -14.52 -22.54 -17.71
C LEU A 42 -14.69 -21.47 -16.62
N LEU A 43 -14.91 -21.87 -15.36
CA LEU A 43 -14.98 -20.94 -14.23
C LEU A 43 -13.67 -20.18 -14.05
N ARG A 44 -12.52 -20.85 -14.18
CA ARG A 44 -11.21 -20.22 -14.11
C ARG A 44 -11.01 -19.20 -15.23
N GLU A 45 -11.35 -19.55 -16.47
CA GLU A 45 -11.30 -18.64 -17.62
C GLU A 45 -12.18 -17.40 -17.42
N ARG A 46 -13.39 -17.59 -16.86
CA ARG A 46 -14.30 -16.48 -16.53
C ARG A 46 -13.75 -15.60 -15.42
N GLY A 47 -13.20 -16.19 -14.36
CA GLY A 47 -12.55 -15.46 -13.27
C GLY A 47 -11.41 -14.57 -13.79
N MET A 48 -10.56 -15.09 -14.69
CA MET A 48 -9.52 -14.32 -15.38
C MET A 48 -10.11 -13.14 -16.17
N ALA A 49 -11.17 -13.36 -16.93
CA ALA A 49 -11.83 -12.31 -17.69
C ALA A 49 -12.48 -11.24 -16.81
N GLU A 50 -13.10 -11.63 -15.69
CA GLU A 50 -13.71 -10.70 -14.74
C GLU A 50 -12.68 -9.88 -13.99
N ALA A 51 -11.58 -10.50 -13.54
CA ALA A 51 -10.47 -9.79 -12.93
C ALA A 51 -9.89 -8.74 -13.90
N GLY A 52 -9.71 -9.09 -15.17
CA GLY A 52 -9.28 -8.14 -16.20
C GLY A 52 -10.22 -6.95 -16.37
N LYS A 53 -11.55 -7.18 -16.36
CA LYS A 53 -12.56 -6.11 -16.43
C LYS A 53 -12.58 -5.22 -15.19
N ARG A 54 -12.16 -5.74 -14.04
CA ARG A 54 -12.18 -5.05 -12.74
C ARG A 54 -10.86 -4.40 -12.37
N ALA A 55 -9.76 -4.75 -13.03
CA ALA A 55 -8.41 -4.28 -12.70
C ALA A 55 -8.27 -2.74 -12.66
N GLY A 56 -9.05 -2.02 -13.47
CA GLY A 56 -9.06 -0.55 -13.49
C GLY A 56 -9.93 0.11 -12.41
N ARG A 57 -10.63 -0.67 -11.58
CA ARG A 57 -11.46 -0.12 -10.50
C ARG A 57 -10.59 0.25 -9.30
N GLU A 58 -10.90 1.39 -8.69
CA GLU A 58 -10.18 1.85 -7.51
C GLU A 58 -10.37 0.90 -6.32
N THR A 59 -9.29 0.65 -5.60
CA THR A 59 -9.28 -0.14 -4.36
C THR A 59 -8.91 0.76 -3.18
N THR A 60 -9.88 1.53 -2.71
CA THR A 60 -9.71 2.51 -1.60
C THR A 60 -9.87 1.87 -0.21
N GLU A 61 -10.32 0.62 -0.17
CA GLU A 61 -10.45 -0.20 1.02
C GLU A 61 -9.34 -1.26 1.04
N GLY A 62 -9.19 -1.99 2.15
CA GLY A 62 -8.23 -3.10 2.25
C GLY A 62 -7.45 -3.10 3.56
N ILE A 63 -6.27 -3.70 3.55
CA ILE A 63 -5.42 -3.86 4.72
C ILE A 63 -3.93 -3.67 4.41
N VAL A 64 -3.22 -3.05 5.34
CA VAL A 64 -1.77 -3.01 5.41
C VAL A 64 -1.33 -3.94 6.54
N LEU A 65 -0.40 -4.84 6.24
CA LEU A 65 0.17 -5.77 7.21
C LEU A 65 1.68 -5.54 7.29
N ALA A 66 2.23 -5.65 8.49
CA ALA A 66 3.67 -5.59 8.70
C ALA A 66 4.13 -6.68 9.66
N ARG A 67 5.35 -7.17 9.47
CA ARG A 67 6.00 -8.15 10.33
C ARG A 67 7.48 -7.84 10.50
N LEU A 68 7.98 -8.04 11.72
CA LEU A 68 9.38 -7.92 12.08
C LEU A 68 9.85 -9.29 12.57
N ASP A 69 10.97 -9.80 12.05
CA ASP A 69 11.51 -11.13 12.41
C ASP A 69 12.97 -11.03 12.92
N GLY A 70 13.41 -9.84 13.33
CA GLY A 70 14.74 -9.56 13.87
C GLY A 70 15.89 -9.59 12.84
N GLN A 71 15.70 -10.22 11.68
CA GLN A 71 16.61 -10.19 10.53
C GLN A 71 16.09 -9.31 9.40
N TYR A 72 14.78 -9.23 9.26
CA TYR A 72 14.10 -8.42 8.26
C TYR A 72 12.81 -7.84 8.83
N GLY A 73 12.40 -6.71 8.26
CA GLY A 73 11.06 -6.17 8.42
C GLY A 73 10.36 -6.11 7.08
N THR A 74 9.09 -6.53 7.05
CA THR A 74 8.29 -6.61 5.83
C THR A 74 6.99 -5.84 6.03
N ILE A 75 6.55 -5.13 5.01
CA ILE A 75 5.26 -4.46 4.94
C ILE A 75 4.61 -4.71 3.58
N VAL A 76 3.31 -5.02 3.58
CA VAL A 76 2.51 -5.21 2.36
C VAL A 76 1.20 -4.47 2.48
N ALA A 77 0.71 -3.94 1.37
CA ALA A 77 -0.60 -3.30 1.26
C ALA A 77 -1.43 -4.04 0.21
N VAL A 78 -2.60 -4.52 0.60
CA VAL A 78 -3.56 -5.19 -0.29
C VAL A 78 -4.87 -4.43 -0.25
N GLY A 79 -5.33 -3.97 -1.40
CA GLY A 79 -6.54 -3.18 -1.56
C GLY A 79 -7.73 -4.01 -2.06
N CYS A 80 -8.94 -3.58 -1.71
CA CYS A 80 -10.21 -4.03 -2.27
C CYS A 80 -11.15 -2.84 -2.53
N GLU A 81 -12.29 -3.08 -3.20
CA GLU A 81 -13.27 -2.02 -3.50
C GLU A 81 -14.04 -1.58 -2.23
N THR A 82 -14.44 -2.51 -1.35
CA THR A 82 -15.32 -2.21 -0.21
C THR A 82 -14.80 -2.65 1.16
N GLU A 83 -15.26 -2.00 2.23
CA GLU A 83 -14.88 -2.30 3.61
C GLU A 83 -15.34 -3.70 4.08
N PRO A 84 -16.53 -4.22 3.71
CA PRO A 84 -16.89 -5.60 4.03
C PRO A 84 -15.90 -6.63 3.49
N VAL A 85 -15.35 -6.40 2.29
CA VAL A 85 -14.33 -7.28 1.70
C VAL A 85 -13.00 -7.18 2.45
N SER A 86 -12.59 -6.01 2.94
CA SER A 86 -11.34 -5.88 3.70
C SER A 86 -11.33 -6.69 5.01
N LYS A 87 -12.52 -7.05 5.51
CA LYS A 87 -12.74 -7.89 6.71
C LYS A 87 -13.05 -9.34 6.38
N ASN A 88 -13.14 -9.71 5.11
CA ASN A 88 -13.44 -11.08 4.66
C ASN A 88 -12.25 -12.02 4.95
N GLU A 89 -12.52 -13.24 5.41
CA GLU A 89 -11.48 -14.21 5.78
C GLU A 89 -10.58 -14.63 4.61
N GLU A 90 -11.12 -14.82 3.41
CA GLU A 90 -10.34 -15.18 2.22
C GLU A 90 -9.43 -14.03 1.77
N PHE A 91 -9.92 -12.79 1.84
CA PHE A 91 -9.12 -11.60 1.57
C PHE A 91 -7.97 -11.46 2.57
N LEU A 92 -8.26 -11.60 3.87
CA LEU A 92 -7.24 -11.53 4.92
C LEU A 92 -6.22 -12.67 4.79
N ALA A 93 -6.66 -13.88 4.44
CA ALA A 93 -5.78 -15.02 4.19
C ALA A 93 -4.84 -14.74 3.00
N PHE A 94 -5.36 -14.17 1.92
CA PHE A 94 -4.54 -13.76 0.77
C PHE A 94 -3.53 -12.67 1.17
N ALA A 95 -3.94 -11.63 1.90
CA ALA A 95 -3.02 -10.60 2.36
C ALA A 95 -1.90 -11.17 3.25
N GLN A 96 -2.21 -12.14 4.12
CA GLN A 96 -1.21 -12.86 4.91
C GLN A 96 -0.29 -13.73 4.04
N GLN A 97 -0.81 -14.35 2.98
CA GLN A 97 0.00 -15.11 2.03
C GLN A 97 0.98 -14.21 1.28
N VAL A 98 0.55 -13.02 0.85
CA VAL A 98 1.42 -12.00 0.25
C VAL A 98 2.52 -11.62 1.23
N LEU A 99 2.17 -11.27 2.48
CA LEU A 99 3.15 -10.94 3.52
C LEU A 99 4.20 -12.03 3.71
N LYS A 100 3.78 -13.29 3.86
CA LYS A 100 4.69 -14.43 4.08
C LYS A 100 5.59 -14.71 2.89
N SER A 101 5.08 -14.54 1.66
CA SER A 101 5.87 -14.76 0.45
C SER A 101 6.94 -13.69 0.31
N VAL A 102 6.56 -12.42 0.53
CA VAL A 102 7.51 -11.30 0.51
C VAL A 102 8.55 -11.39 1.62
N GLU A 103 8.13 -11.80 2.82
CA GLU A 103 9.02 -12.01 3.95
C GLU A 103 10.11 -13.04 3.65
N ARG A 104 9.74 -14.15 2.99
CA ARG A 104 10.63 -15.27 2.68
C ARG A 104 11.54 -14.99 1.48
N ASP A 105 10.97 -14.47 0.40
CA ASP A 105 11.61 -14.47 -0.93
C ASP A 105 11.93 -13.07 -1.46
N GLY A 106 11.50 -12.01 -0.77
CA GLY A 106 11.69 -10.61 -1.18
C GLY A 106 10.46 -9.98 -1.85
N PRO A 107 10.47 -8.65 -2.09
CA PRO A 107 9.33 -7.89 -2.62
C PRO A 107 8.72 -8.43 -3.91
N GLU A 108 9.54 -8.99 -4.80
CA GLU A 108 9.18 -9.51 -6.12
C GLU A 108 8.25 -10.73 -6.04
N ALA A 109 8.30 -11.48 -4.93
CA ALA A 109 7.44 -12.66 -4.72
C ALA A 109 5.93 -12.32 -4.67
N ALA A 110 5.59 -11.05 -4.49
CA ALA A 110 4.21 -10.59 -4.61
C ALA A 110 3.66 -10.78 -6.03
N GLU A 111 4.48 -10.64 -7.07
CA GLU A 111 4.06 -10.78 -8.48
C GLU A 111 3.69 -12.24 -8.82
N GLU A 112 4.32 -13.20 -8.16
CA GLU A 112 4.06 -14.63 -8.34
C GLU A 112 2.66 -15.05 -7.83
N LEU A 113 1.99 -14.19 -7.06
CA LEU A 113 0.67 -14.45 -6.48
C LEU A 113 -0.49 -13.99 -7.37
N GLU A 114 -0.23 -13.56 -8.61
CA GLU A 114 -1.25 -13.08 -9.53
C GLU A 114 -2.34 -14.14 -9.80
N GLY A 115 -1.97 -15.42 -9.90
CA GLY A 115 -2.93 -16.51 -10.09
C GLY A 115 -3.94 -16.61 -8.94
N GLN A 116 -3.46 -16.53 -7.71
CA GLN A 116 -4.26 -16.58 -6.48
C GLN A 116 -5.10 -15.31 -6.33
N ARG A 117 -4.55 -14.14 -6.71
CA ARG A 117 -5.29 -12.88 -6.72
C ARG A 117 -6.48 -12.95 -7.67
N VAL A 118 -6.29 -13.45 -8.88
CA VAL A 118 -7.36 -13.60 -9.87
C VAL A 118 -8.44 -14.58 -9.39
N GLU A 119 -8.04 -15.69 -8.78
CA GLU A 119 -8.98 -16.64 -8.19
C GLU A 119 -9.82 -15.98 -7.08
N LEU A 120 -9.19 -15.19 -6.22
CA LEU A 120 -9.86 -14.44 -5.16
C LEU A 120 -10.86 -13.43 -5.73
N VAL A 121 -10.50 -12.69 -6.79
CA VAL A 121 -11.42 -11.76 -7.45
C VAL A 121 -12.64 -12.49 -8.00
N GLY A 122 -12.47 -13.68 -8.57
CA GLY A 122 -13.59 -14.51 -9.04
C GLY A 122 -14.51 -15.00 -7.92
N LYS A 123 -13.96 -15.28 -6.73
CA LYS A 123 -14.73 -15.71 -5.55
C LYS A 123 -15.47 -14.56 -4.87
N ILE A 124 -14.78 -13.44 -4.67
CA ILE A 124 -15.31 -12.27 -3.96
C ILE A 124 -16.24 -11.44 -4.85
N GLY A 125 -15.94 -11.36 -6.15
CA GLY A 125 -16.68 -10.51 -7.08
C GLY A 125 -16.36 -9.01 -6.96
N GLU A 126 -15.23 -8.65 -6.37
CA GLU A 126 -14.67 -7.29 -6.29
C GLU A 126 -13.20 -7.28 -6.74
N ASN A 127 -12.73 -6.13 -7.21
CA ASN A 127 -11.31 -5.92 -7.49
C ASN A 127 -10.51 -6.07 -6.19
N VAL A 128 -9.41 -6.83 -6.30
CA VAL A 128 -8.39 -6.96 -5.26
C VAL A 128 -7.05 -6.68 -5.91
N ALA A 129 -6.24 -5.83 -5.28
CA ALA A 129 -4.94 -5.41 -5.82
C ALA A 129 -3.86 -5.49 -4.74
N ILE A 130 -2.70 -6.05 -5.08
CA ILE A 130 -1.50 -5.84 -4.27
C ILE A 130 -1.00 -4.42 -4.61
N ARG A 131 -1.11 -3.51 -3.64
CA ARG A 131 -0.81 -2.09 -3.80
C ARG A 131 0.67 -1.76 -3.57
N GLY A 132 1.37 -2.64 -2.87
CA GLY A 132 2.81 -2.58 -2.70
C GLY A 132 3.32 -3.60 -1.69
N SER A 133 4.59 -3.92 -1.82
CA SER A 133 5.35 -4.81 -0.95
C SER A 133 6.75 -4.23 -0.76
N THR A 134 7.24 -4.25 0.48
CA THR A 134 8.60 -3.83 0.80
C THR A 134 9.15 -4.69 1.91
N ARG A 135 10.42 -5.09 1.76
CA ARG A 135 11.21 -5.76 2.79
C ARG A 135 12.52 -5.03 2.94
N TYR A 136 12.90 -4.80 4.19
CA TYR A 136 14.22 -4.31 4.55
C TYR A 136 14.96 -5.42 5.29
N ASP A 137 16.18 -5.67 4.86
CA ASP A 137 17.13 -6.50 5.57
C ASP A 137 17.88 -5.64 6.59
N GLN A 138 18.09 -6.21 7.78
CA GLN A 138 18.83 -5.59 8.85
C GLN A 138 20.30 -5.97 8.74
N GLU A 139 21.17 -4.98 8.63
CA GLU A 139 22.63 -5.17 8.57
C GLU A 139 23.32 -4.47 9.74
N GLY A 140 24.30 -5.11 10.37
CA GLY A 140 25.14 -4.48 11.39
C GLY A 140 24.34 -3.90 12.57
N ASP A 141 24.46 -2.59 12.78
CA ASP A 141 23.83 -1.81 13.85
C ASP A 141 22.49 -1.16 13.44
N GLU A 142 21.97 -1.53 12.27
CA GLU A 142 20.67 -1.05 11.80
C GLU A 142 19.54 -1.57 12.69
N THR A 143 18.48 -0.77 12.79
CA THR A 143 17.22 -1.10 13.47
C THR A 143 16.06 -0.89 12.51
N ILE A 144 15.17 -1.88 12.44
CA ILE A 144 13.95 -1.82 11.65
C ILE A 144 12.75 -1.71 12.59
N ALA A 145 11.85 -0.77 12.29
CA ALA A 145 10.59 -0.63 13.01
C ALA A 145 9.43 -0.50 12.02
N ALA A 146 8.25 -0.96 12.46
CA ALA A 146 7.02 -0.83 11.70
C ALA A 146 5.91 -0.21 12.56
N TYR A 147 5.04 0.56 11.92
CA TYR A 147 3.82 1.08 12.53
C TYR A 147 2.67 0.96 11.55
N VAL A 148 1.65 0.18 11.92
CA VAL A 148 0.37 0.09 11.19
C VAL A 148 -0.67 0.81 12.02
N HIS A 149 -1.34 1.81 11.45
CA HIS A 149 -2.24 2.71 12.18
C HIS A 149 -3.61 2.05 12.41
N PRO A 150 -3.96 1.74 13.68
CA PRO A 150 -5.24 1.13 14.02
C PRO A 150 -6.38 2.16 14.05
N PRO A 151 -7.65 1.72 14.05
CA PRO A 151 -8.12 0.33 13.98
C PRO A 151 -8.31 -0.17 12.54
N ALA A 152 -8.33 0.72 11.55
CA ALA A 152 -8.62 0.36 10.16
C ALA A 152 -7.44 -0.35 9.46
N ASN A 153 -6.21 -0.19 9.97
CA ASN A 153 -4.99 -0.78 9.42
C ASN A 153 -4.78 -0.48 7.93
N LYS A 154 -5.24 0.69 7.47
CA LYS A 154 -5.11 1.13 6.07
C LYS A 154 -3.83 1.89 5.78
N ILE A 155 -3.14 2.36 6.82
CA ILE A 155 -1.89 3.08 6.71
C ILE A 155 -0.84 2.29 7.47
N GLY A 156 0.30 2.04 6.84
CA GLY A 156 1.42 1.43 7.51
C GLY A 156 2.75 1.99 7.03
N VAL A 157 3.73 1.95 7.91
CA VAL A 157 5.08 2.44 7.68
C VAL A 157 6.07 1.39 8.11
N LEU A 158 7.10 1.20 7.31
CA LEU A 158 8.32 0.47 7.65
C LEU A 158 9.49 1.44 7.57
N VAL A 159 10.31 1.52 8.62
CA VAL A 159 11.52 2.34 8.64
C VAL A 159 12.74 1.48 8.91
N LYS A 160 13.87 1.87 8.33
CA LYS A 160 15.20 1.36 8.64
C LYS A 160 16.09 2.53 9.04
N VAL A 161 16.73 2.44 10.20
CA VAL A 161 17.56 3.50 10.79
C VAL A 161 18.84 2.91 11.38
N ARG A 162 19.86 3.73 11.62
CA ARG A 162 20.83 3.48 12.70
C ARG A 162 20.42 4.31 13.90
N GLY A 163 20.30 3.69 15.06
CA GLY A 163 19.83 4.35 16.27
C GLY A 163 18.86 3.51 17.08
N SER A 164 18.21 4.12 18.07
CA SER A 164 17.36 3.38 19.02
C SER A 164 16.04 2.90 18.41
N ALA A 165 15.55 1.73 18.88
CA ALA A 165 14.25 1.19 18.49
C ALA A 165 13.07 2.10 18.87
N ASP A 166 13.20 2.88 19.95
CA ASP A 166 12.17 3.85 20.35
C ASP A 166 12.06 4.98 19.33
N ALA A 167 13.20 5.57 18.93
CA ALA A 167 13.23 6.61 17.91
C ALA A 167 12.71 6.10 16.55
N ALA A 168 13.10 4.87 16.16
CA ALA A 168 12.59 4.24 14.94
C ALA A 168 11.05 4.09 14.96
N ARG A 169 10.48 3.69 16.11
CA ARG A 169 9.03 3.58 16.28
C ARG A 169 8.34 4.95 16.24
N GLN A 170 8.88 5.96 16.92
CA GLN A 170 8.37 7.33 16.89
C GLN A 170 8.39 7.89 15.47
N LEU A 171 9.46 7.61 14.72
CA LEU A 171 9.61 8.01 13.32
C LEU A 171 8.57 7.35 12.42
N ALA A 172 8.32 6.04 12.59
CA ALA A 172 7.28 5.34 11.84
C ALA A 172 5.89 5.93 12.10
N MET A 173 5.60 6.32 13.35
CA MET A 173 4.36 7.02 13.70
C MET A 173 4.28 8.40 13.04
N HIS A 174 5.36 9.18 13.07
CA HIS A 174 5.44 10.48 12.40
C HIS A 174 5.14 10.36 10.91
N ILE A 175 5.85 9.47 10.21
CA ILE A 175 5.68 9.25 8.77
C ILE A 175 4.25 8.81 8.43
N SER A 176 3.62 8.00 9.29
CA SER A 176 2.25 7.53 9.06
C SER A 176 1.26 8.69 8.94
N PHE A 177 1.44 9.71 9.78
CA PHE A 177 0.63 10.92 9.84
C PHE A 177 1.06 11.97 8.82
N ALA A 178 2.34 12.35 8.81
CA ALA A 178 2.86 13.48 8.05
C ALA A 178 3.11 13.18 6.56
N ALA A 179 3.14 11.90 6.18
CA ALA A 179 3.22 11.43 4.79
C ALA A 179 4.29 12.14 3.92
N PRO A 180 5.57 12.22 4.37
CA PRO A 180 6.65 12.77 3.56
C PRO A 180 6.81 11.98 2.24
N ARG A 181 7.22 12.69 1.19
CA ARG A 181 7.55 12.13 -0.13
C ARG A 181 9.05 11.85 -0.28
N PHE A 182 9.89 12.62 0.41
CA PHE A 182 11.35 12.57 0.32
C PHE A 182 11.94 12.50 1.73
N LEU A 183 13.12 11.88 1.86
CA LEU A 183 13.83 11.88 3.13
C LEU A 183 14.51 13.23 3.38
N THR A 184 15.29 13.68 2.40
CA THR A 184 16.08 14.93 2.45
C THR A 184 15.77 15.84 1.26
N ARG A 185 16.19 17.10 1.34
CA ARG A 185 15.99 18.07 0.24
C ARG A 185 16.75 17.68 -1.04
N ASP A 186 17.86 16.97 -0.92
CA ASP A 186 18.70 16.57 -2.06
C ASP A 186 18.03 15.49 -2.92
N GLU A 187 17.03 14.79 -2.38
CA GLU A 187 16.22 13.82 -3.12
C GLU A 187 15.08 14.47 -3.93
N VAL A 188 14.83 15.77 -3.72
CA VAL A 188 13.74 16.47 -4.41
C VAL A 188 14.18 16.83 -5.83
N PRO A 189 13.43 16.43 -6.88
CA PRO A 189 13.77 16.82 -8.25
C PRO A 189 13.84 18.35 -8.40
N ALA A 190 14.90 18.84 -9.03
CA ALA A 190 15.11 20.28 -9.21
C ALA A 190 13.94 20.96 -9.95
N GLU A 191 13.30 20.23 -10.88
CA GLU A 191 12.11 20.70 -11.59
C GLU A 191 10.91 20.91 -10.66
N GLU A 192 10.69 20.05 -9.65
CA GLU A 192 9.61 20.26 -8.67
C GLU A 192 9.86 21.50 -7.83
N VAL A 193 11.11 21.73 -7.40
CA VAL A 193 11.49 22.92 -6.64
C VAL A 193 11.26 24.19 -7.46
N GLU A 194 11.66 24.19 -8.74
CA GLU A 194 11.51 25.35 -9.62
C GLU A 194 10.04 25.63 -9.96
N ASN A 195 9.25 24.58 -10.18
CA ASN A 195 7.82 24.70 -10.41
C ASN A 195 7.11 25.35 -9.20
N GLU A 196 7.38 24.86 -7.99
CA GLU A 196 6.82 25.44 -6.76
C GLU A 196 7.30 26.87 -6.52
N ARG A 197 8.57 27.16 -6.81
CA ARG A 197 9.14 28.51 -6.74
C ARG A 197 8.38 29.47 -7.65
N SER A 198 8.18 29.10 -8.91
CA SER A 198 7.45 29.93 -9.89
C SER A 198 6.01 30.20 -9.45
N ILE A 199 5.35 29.22 -8.81
CA ILE A 199 4.01 29.39 -8.25
C ILE A 199 4.04 30.44 -7.13
N TYR A 200 4.95 30.33 -6.17
CA TYR A 200 5.04 31.28 -5.05
C TYR A 200 5.44 32.69 -5.49
N GLU A 201 6.32 32.82 -6.47
CA GLU A 201 6.69 34.11 -7.06
C GLU A 201 5.46 34.84 -7.62
N LYS A 202 4.53 34.12 -8.26
CA LYS A 202 3.33 34.69 -8.89
C LYS A 202 2.23 35.06 -7.90
N LEU A 203 2.34 34.71 -6.61
CA LEU A 203 1.33 35.07 -5.62
C LEU A 203 1.22 36.59 -5.46
N GLY A 204 -0.01 37.12 -5.49
CA GLY A 204 -0.26 38.56 -5.36
C GLY A 204 0.34 39.17 -4.09
N ASP A 205 0.33 38.42 -2.98
CA ASP A 205 0.93 38.85 -1.72
C ASP A 205 2.46 38.99 -1.79
N VAL A 206 3.13 38.21 -2.65
CA VAL A 206 4.58 38.32 -2.91
C VAL A 206 4.84 39.47 -3.89
N GLN A 207 4.07 39.56 -4.97
CA GLN A 207 4.19 40.62 -5.98
C GLN A 207 3.91 42.02 -5.42
N SER A 208 3.09 42.14 -4.37
CA SER A 208 2.84 43.41 -3.68
C SER A 208 4.01 43.90 -2.81
N LYS A 209 5.05 43.08 -2.60
CA LYS A 209 6.24 43.43 -1.80
C LYS A 209 7.34 44.03 -2.67
N PRO A 210 8.29 44.80 -2.07
CA PRO A 210 9.48 45.28 -2.79
C PRO A 210 10.28 44.14 -3.42
N GLU A 211 10.77 44.33 -4.65
CA GLU A 211 11.47 43.31 -5.44
C GLU A 211 12.62 42.65 -4.67
N GLU A 212 13.40 43.46 -3.95
CA GLU A 212 14.57 43.05 -3.15
C GLU A 212 14.25 42.00 -2.06
N VAL A 213 13.00 41.95 -1.57
CA VAL A 213 12.58 41.00 -0.52
C VAL A 213 11.79 39.82 -1.05
N ARG A 214 11.32 39.84 -2.31
CA ARG A 214 10.46 38.79 -2.87
C ARG A 214 11.14 37.43 -2.86
N SER A 215 12.39 37.37 -3.32
CA SER A 215 13.19 36.13 -3.34
C SER A 215 13.28 35.51 -1.94
N LYS A 216 13.58 36.30 -0.90
CA LYS A 216 13.63 35.81 0.48
C LYS A 216 12.27 35.31 1.00
N ILE A 217 11.18 35.96 0.61
CA ILE A 217 9.82 35.52 0.98
C ILE A 217 9.50 34.18 0.32
N VAL A 218 9.81 34.03 -0.97
CA VAL A 218 9.61 32.79 -1.73
C VAL A 218 10.44 31.66 -1.13
N GLU A 219 11.71 31.89 -0.79
CA GLU A 219 12.54 30.90 -0.08
C GLU A 219 11.93 30.47 1.25
N GLY A 220 11.40 31.43 2.02
CA GLY A 220 10.69 31.13 3.27
C GLY A 220 9.41 30.30 3.05
N MET A 221 8.68 30.57 1.96
CA MET A 221 7.50 29.78 1.57
C MET A 221 7.88 28.38 1.11
N LEU A 222 8.91 28.22 0.27
CA LEU A 222 9.44 26.92 -0.12
C LEU A 222 9.84 26.10 1.10
N SER A 223 10.62 26.70 2.01
CA SER A 223 11.05 26.03 3.24
C SER A 223 9.88 25.55 4.11
N LYS A 224 8.84 26.35 4.28
CA LYS A 224 7.73 26.01 5.20
C LYS A 224 6.62 25.21 4.56
N ARG A 225 6.24 25.53 3.33
CA ARG A 225 5.05 24.99 2.65
C ARG A 225 5.38 23.79 1.80
N PHE A 226 6.51 23.81 1.10
CA PHE A 226 6.88 22.72 0.23
C PHE A 226 7.76 21.70 0.96
N PHE A 227 8.96 22.11 1.39
CA PHE A 227 9.88 21.22 2.09
C PHE A 227 9.32 20.73 3.43
N GLY A 228 8.75 21.64 4.24
CA GLY A 228 8.09 21.28 5.50
C GLY A 228 6.88 20.35 5.38
N GLN A 229 6.34 20.12 4.17
CA GLN A 229 5.27 19.14 3.93
C GLN A 229 5.79 17.87 3.24
N SER A 230 6.75 18.00 2.33
CA SER A 230 7.18 16.90 1.45
C SER A 230 8.47 16.21 1.89
N VAL A 231 9.32 16.86 2.67
CA VAL A 231 10.65 16.36 3.07
C VAL A 231 10.66 16.00 4.55
N LEU A 232 10.95 14.74 4.86
CA LEU A 232 10.89 14.21 6.23
C LEU A 232 11.74 15.05 7.19
N THR A 233 13.00 15.35 6.87
CA THR A 233 13.89 16.10 7.77
C THR A 233 13.41 17.52 8.10
N ASP A 234 12.57 18.08 7.26
CA ASP A 234 12.04 19.45 7.34
C ASP A 234 10.66 19.53 8.00
N GLN A 235 9.96 18.40 8.11
CA GLN A 235 8.66 18.33 8.77
C GLN A 235 8.76 18.66 10.26
N GLU A 236 7.74 19.33 10.79
CA GLU A 236 7.61 19.56 12.23
C GLU A 236 7.37 18.24 12.96
N TRP A 237 8.15 17.98 14.00
CA TRP A 237 8.13 16.70 14.71
C TRP A 237 6.86 16.54 15.54
N ILE A 238 6.07 15.49 15.29
CA ILE A 238 4.76 15.34 15.94
C ILE A 238 4.85 15.05 17.45
N HIS A 239 6.00 14.59 17.95
CA HIS A 239 6.17 14.23 19.36
C HIS A 239 6.73 15.38 20.21
N GLU A 240 7.27 16.43 19.59
CA GLU A 240 7.78 17.62 20.27
C GLU A 240 7.64 18.86 19.37
N SER A 241 6.86 19.85 19.81
CA SER A 241 6.65 21.08 19.04
C SER A 241 7.91 21.95 18.99
N GLY A 242 8.04 22.72 17.92
CA GLY A 242 9.14 23.68 17.77
C GLY A 242 10.49 23.09 17.30
N LYS A 243 10.51 21.81 16.92
CA LYS A 243 11.66 21.17 16.26
C LYS A 243 11.22 20.44 14.99
N THR A 244 12.12 20.33 14.03
CA THR A 244 11.91 19.46 12.87
C THR A 244 12.32 18.03 13.20
N VAL A 245 11.88 17.06 12.41
CA VAL A 245 12.32 15.66 12.50
C VAL A 245 13.85 15.58 12.46
N GLY A 246 14.50 16.27 11.51
CA GLY A 246 15.95 16.21 11.36
C GLY A 246 16.69 16.67 12.62
N LYS A 247 16.19 17.70 13.30
CA LYS A 247 16.74 18.15 14.58
C LYS A 247 16.48 17.15 15.70
N ALA A 248 15.25 16.64 15.81
CA ALA A 248 14.87 15.69 16.85
C ALA A 248 15.66 14.38 16.76
N LEU A 249 15.86 13.85 15.55
CA LEU A 249 16.64 12.63 15.30
C LEU A 249 18.14 12.87 15.49
N GLY A 250 18.66 14.02 15.05
CA GLY A 250 20.07 14.38 15.25
C GLY A 250 20.45 14.51 16.73
N GLU A 251 19.57 15.05 17.58
CA GLU A 251 19.76 15.11 19.04
C GLU A 251 19.78 13.72 19.70
N GLN A 252 19.21 12.72 19.03
CA GLN A 252 19.15 11.32 19.49
C GLN A 252 20.19 10.42 18.81
N ASP A 253 21.07 10.98 17.97
CA ASP A 253 22.06 10.25 17.15
C ASP A 253 21.41 9.17 16.26
N VAL A 254 20.31 9.54 15.59
CA VAL A 254 19.54 8.65 14.70
C VAL A 254 19.76 9.04 13.24
N GLU A 255 20.23 8.09 12.45
CA GLU A 255 20.36 8.19 11.00
C GLU A 255 19.22 7.41 10.33
N VAL A 256 18.46 8.07 9.45
CA VAL A 256 17.41 7.40 8.67
C VAL A 256 18.03 6.86 7.39
N LEU A 257 17.90 5.55 7.17
CA LEU A 257 18.45 4.88 5.99
C LEU A 257 17.40 4.67 4.91
N ALA A 258 16.18 4.30 5.31
CA ALA A 258 15.08 4.11 4.39
C ALA A 258 13.74 4.19 5.13
N PHE A 259 12.69 4.58 4.42
CA PHE A 259 11.32 4.39 4.88
C PHE A 259 10.41 4.05 3.71
N GLN A 260 9.38 3.26 3.99
CA GLN A 260 8.26 3.03 3.08
C GLN A 260 6.98 3.32 3.82
N ARG A 261 6.08 4.07 3.19
CA ARG A 261 4.71 4.27 3.64
C ARG A 261 3.75 3.70 2.62
N TYR A 262 2.75 2.98 3.09
CA TYR A 262 1.57 2.61 2.31
C TYR A 262 0.32 3.20 2.95
N ALA A 263 -0.61 3.67 2.12
CA ALA A 263 -1.92 4.15 2.51
C ALA A 263 -2.96 3.67 1.52
N LEU A 264 -4.01 3.03 2.03
CA LEU A 264 -5.19 2.59 1.30
C LEU A 264 -6.32 3.58 1.58
N GLY A 265 -6.87 4.20 0.52
CA GLY A 265 -7.88 5.25 0.68
C GLY A 265 -7.27 6.55 1.19
N GLY A 266 -7.02 7.46 0.26
CA GLY A 266 -6.40 8.77 0.46
C GLY A 266 -6.07 9.38 -0.89
#